data_AF-A0A414P1B4-F1
#
_entry.id   AF-A0A414P1B4-F1
#
_cell.length_a   1.000
_cell.length_b   1.000
_cell.length_c   1.000
_cell.angle_alpha   90.00
_cell.angle_beta   90.00
_cell.angle_gamma   90.00
#
_symmetry.space_group_name_H-M   'P 1'
#
loop_
_entity.id
_entity.type
_entity.pdbx_description
1 polymer ?
#
loop_
_entity_poly.entity_id
_entity_poly.type
_entity_poly.pdbx_seq_one_letter_code
_entity_poly.pdbx_strand_id
1 'polypeptide(L)'
;METIIRKIDKNNIDPEVIEEAGNILKNGGLVAFPTETVYGLGADALKEEAAKKTYAAKGRPSDNPLIVHIADYEDLKAVAVNIPAKTDALAAHFWPGPLTMIFEKSEIVPYGTTGGLDTVAVRMPSDPVAAAVIRAAGGFVSAPSANTSGRPSPTTAQHVSEDLDGKIDMILDSGSVDIGLESTILDMTVEPPMILRPGAITADMFEEVIGPVSVDETILGSESNKAPKAPGMKYRHYAPKAKLIIAEGDIREEVLAIRQLAYAAHRKGERVGIIATGETLPFYKYGIVKNIGTRENEKTIARNLYRVLREFDDEEVDIIYSESFAMQGIGSAIMNRLEKAAGHLRISASAVVKQQRYRRVIFVSNTDSYIGPMAAELLRNKELEQEYVVDCSGLVVLFPEPVNPKAEAIMKSAGMTLEGHVAKQFDSESLQPDTLILTVDESTKKKMISEYENTENVYTLSEFAGEGEEIPDPYGKPLTAYGECFEVLKRLIDKLEEKLNSFAKGEE
;
A
#
# COMPACT_ATOMS: atom_id res chain seq x y z
N MET A 1 14.66 1.96 32.22
CA MET A 1 16.00 1.50 31.80
C MET A 1 16.39 2.35 30.60
N GLU A 2 17.66 2.69 30.40
CA GLU A 2 18.10 3.40 29.20
C GLU A 2 18.55 2.35 28.17
N THR A 3 18.04 2.43 26.93
CA THR A 3 18.40 1.48 25.86
C THR A 3 19.68 1.92 25.18
N ILE A 4 20.65 1.01 25.08
CA ILE A 4 21.94 1.26 24.43
C ILE A 4 21.78 1.13 22.92
N ILE A 5 22.15 2.14 22.14
CA ILE A 5 22.16 2.05 20.67
C ILE A 5 23.62 2.00 20.19
N ARG A 6 23.97 0.96 19.42
CA ARG A 6 25.29 0.77 18.82
C ARG A 6 25.15 0.70 17.31
N LYS A 7 25.89 1.54 16.58
CA LYS A 7 26.00 1.40 15.12
C LYS A 7 26.96 0.27 14.78
N ILE A 8 26.62 -0.52 13.77
CA ILE A 8 27.43 -1.64 13.30
C ILE A 8 27.43 -1.72 11.77
N ASP A 9 28.63 -1.74 11.19
CA ASP A 9 28.81 -1.94 9.76
C ASP A 9 28.84 -3.45 9.46
N LYS A 10 27.94 -3.91 8.59
CA LYS A 10 27.89 -5.33 8.18
C LYS A 10 29.18 -5.79 7.49
N ASN A 11 29.93 -4.86 6.89
CA ASN A 11 31.18 -5.14 6.19
C ASN A 11 32.41 -5.09 7.09
N ASN A 12 32.26 -4.54 8.30
CA ASN A 12 33.33 -4.42 9.29
C ASN A 12 32.75 -4.52 10.70
N ILE A 13 32.39 -5.74 11.08
CA ILE A 13 31.74 -6.06 12.34
C ILE A 13 32.73 -5.86 13.50
N ASP A 14 32.39 -4.95 14.41
CA ASP A 14 33.16 -4.71 15.64
C ASP A 14 32.93 -5.86 16.65
N PRO A 15 33.98 -6.65 16.98
CA PRO A 15 33.85 -7.78 17.88
C PRO A 15 33.47 -7.37 19.32
N GLU A 16 33.87 -6.18 19.78
CA GLU A 16 33.56 -5.73 21.15
C GLU A 16 32.06 -5.45 21.31
N VAL A 17 31.45 -4.85 20.30
CA VAL A 17 29.99 -4.60 20.25
C VAL A 17 29.21 -5.92 20.21
N ILE A 18 29.67 -6.88 19.41
CA ILE A 18 29.06 -8.22 19.34
C ILE A 18 29.19 -8.96 20.68
N GLU A 19 30.33 -8.88 21.34
CA GLU A 19 30.54 -9.48 22.66
C GLU A 19 29.66 -8.82 23.73
N GLU A 20 29.52 -7.49 23.72
CA GLU A 20 28.61 -6.74 24.59
C GLU A 20 27.17 -7.25 24.42
N ALA A 21 26.68 -7.32 23.17
CA ALA A 21 25.36 -7.85 22.84
C ALA A 21 25.17 -9.32 23.28
N GLY A 22 26.14 -10.18 23.00
CA GLY A 22 26.12 -11.59 23.38
C GLY A 22 26.06 -11.79 24.91
N ASN A 23 26.81 -10.98 25.67
CA ASN A 23 26.81 -11.02 27.13
C ASN A 23 25.47 -10.55 27.72
N ILE A 24 24.84 -9.52 27.13
CA ILE A 24 23.48 -9.11 27.53
C ILE A 24 22.50 -10.28 27.37
N LEU A 25 22.50 -10.94 26.20
CA LEU A 25 21.63 -12.09 25.94
C LEU A 25 21.89 -13.26 26.89
N LYS A 26 23.16 -13.63 27.09
CA LYS A 26 23.57 -14.67 28.06
C LYS A 26 23.13 -14.36 29.48
N ASN A 27 23.06 -13.09 29.87
CA ASN A 27 22.56 -12.68 31.19
C ASN A 27 21.03 -12.54 31.26
N GLY A 28 20.31 -12.95 30.20
CA GLY A 28 18.86 -12.91 30.12
C GLY A 28 18.28 -11.51 29.84
N GLY A 29 19.10 -10.60 29.30
CA GLY A 29 18.65 -9.33 28.72
C GLY A 29 18.11 -9.49 27.30
N LEU A 30 17.71 -8.37 26.69
CA LEU A 30 17.10 -8.28 25.38
C LEU A 30 17.93 -7.40 24.44
N VAL A 31 18.22 -7.91 23.25
CA VAL A 31 18.98 -7.18 22.22
C VAL A 31 18.22 -7.21 20.91
N ALA A 32 17.90 -6.05 20.35
CA ALA A 32 17.38 -5.98 18.99
C ALA A 32 18.53 -5.95 17.97
N PHE A 33 18.44 -6.79 16.94
CA PHE A 33 19.48 -6.92 15.91
C PHE A 33 18.87 -7.09 14.51
N PRO A 34 19.57 -6.66 13.44
CA PRO A 34 19.10 -6.79 12.07
C PRO A 34 19.10 -8.27 11.62
N THR A 35 18.22 -8.62 10.70
CA THR A 35 18.36 -9.83 9.86
C THR A 35 18.15 -9.43 8.38
N GLU A 36 18.24 -10.38 7.45
CA GLU A 36 17.92 -10.12 6.05
C GLU A 36 16.41 -9.86 5.82
N THR A 37 15.55 -10.30 6.76
CA THR A 37 14.09 -10.16 6.67
C THR A 37 13.56 -8.90 7.36
N VAL A 38 13.61 -8.89 8.70
CA VAL A 38 13.21 -7.80 9.59
C VAL A 38 14.13 -7.77 10.82
N TYR A 39 14.14 -6.68 11.58
CA TYR A 39 14.83 -6.65 12.87
C TYR A 39 14.16 -7.60 13.88
N GLY A 40 14.97 -8.39 14.57
CA GLY A 40 14.54 -9.34 15.59
C GLY A 40 14.83 -8.84 17.00
N LEU A 41 13.94 -9.13 17.97
CA LEU A 41 14.17 -8.88 19.39
C LEU A 41 14.71 -10.15 20.05
N GLY A 42 16.03 -10.22 20.16
CA GLY A 42 16.75 -11.35 20.73
C GLY A 42 16.58 -11.52 22.22
N ALA A 43 16.44 -12.78 22.63
CA ALA A 43 16.54 -13.26 24.01
C ALA A 43 17.13 -14.69 23.99
N ASP A 44 17.80 -15.11 25.06
CA ASP A 44 18.28 -16.49 25.20
C ASP A 44 17.12 -17.49 25.04
N ALA A 45 17.18 -18.34 24.02
CA ALA A 45 16.09 -19.26 23.68
C ALA A 45 15.88 -20.37 24.73
N LEU A 46 16.90 -20.66 25.54
CA LEU A 46 16.92 -21.76 26.49
C LEU A 46 16.51 -21.32 27.90
N LYS A 47 16.18 -20.03 28.08
CA LYS A 47 15.78 -19.45 29.37
C LYS A 47 14.34 -18.98 29.33
N GLU A 48 13.49 -19.63 30.11
CA GLU A 48 12.06 -19.29 30.20
C GLU A 48 11.83 -17.84 30.64
N GLU A 49 12.62 -17.32 31.57
CA GLU A 49 12.52 -15.92 32.03
C GLU A 49 12.87 -14.92 30.93
N ALA A 50 13.76 -15.27 30.00
CA ALA A 50 14.11 -14.41 28.87
C ALA A 50 12.94 -14.33 27.87
N ALA A 51 12.24 -15.44 27.61
CA ALA A 51 11.01 -15.45 26.82
C ALA A 51 9.92 -14.57 27.45
N LYS A 52 9.73 -14.63 28.78
CA LYS A 52 8.77 -13.76 29.51
C LYS A 52 9.07 -12.27 29.30
N LYS A 53 10.35 -11.87 29.35
CA LYS A 53 10.76 -10.49 29.07
C LYS A 53 10.44 -10.07 27.63
N THR A 54 10.67 -10.94 26.64
CA THR A 54 10.30 -10.70 25.24
C THR A 54 8.80 -10.44 25.09
N TYR A 55 7.95 -11.27 25.72
CA TYR A 55 6.50 -11.06 25.70
C TYR A 55 6.10 -9.74 26.36
N ALA A 56 6.67 -9.44 27.54
CA ALA A 56 6.39 -8.22 28.29
C ALA A 56 6.80 -6.95 27.52
N ALA A 57 8.02 -6.90 26.98
CA ALA A 57 8.52 -5.75 26.23
C ALA A 57 7.66 -5.41 25.01
N LYS A 58 7.14 -6.45 24.34
CA LYS A 58 6.32 -6.30 23.13
C LYS A 58 4.82 -6.12 23.42
N GLY A 59 4.35 -6.42 24.63
CA GLY A 59 2.91 -6.61 24.89
C GLY A 59 2.32 -7.75 24.04
N ARG A 60 3.09 -8.82 23.84
CA ARG A 60 2.72 -9.96 22.97
C ARG A 60 2.04 -11.06 23.80
N PRO A 61 0.95 -11.70 23.32
CA PRO A 61 0.37 -12.87 23.96
C PRO A 61 1.38 -14.02 24.11
N SER A 62 1.41 -14.67 25.27
CA SER A 62 2.38 -15.72 25.60
C SER A 62 2.12 -17.05 24.88
N ASP A 63 0.94 -17.23 24.28
CA ASP A 63 0.58 -18.39 23.46
C ASP A 63 1.04 -18.26 22.00
N ASN A 64 1.71 -17.15 21.65
CA ASN A 64 2.28 -16.94 20.32
C ASN A 64 3.77 -17.33 20.33
N PRO A 65 4.16 -18.46 19.71
CA PRO A 65 5.52 -19.00 19.80
C PRO A 65 6.59 -18.02 19.32
N LEU A 66 7.84 -18.23 19.77
CA LEU A 66 9.03 -17.51 19.30
C LEU A 66 9.84 -18.39 18.35
N ILE A 67 10.55 -17.77 17.40
CA ILE A 67 11.46 -18.48 16.50
C ILE A 67 12.86 -18.51 17.11
N VAL A 68 13.41 -19.71 17.30
CA VAL A 68 14.80 -19.91 17.71
C VAL A 68 15.70 -19.70 16.50
N HIS A 69 16.65 -18.79 16.63
CA HIS A 69 17.67 -18.51 15.63
C HIS A 69 18.97 -19.20 16.05
N ILE A 70 19.56 -19.93 15.10
CA ILE A 70 20.86 -20.60 15.20
C ILE A 70 21.82 -19.98 14.17
N ALA A 71 23.13 -20.10 14.40
CA ALA A 71 24.15 -19.60 13.47
C ALA A 71 24.87 -20.72 12.70
N ASP A 72 24.85 -21.94 13.24
CA ASP A 72 25.54 -23.11 12.73
C ASP A 72 24.52 -24.26 12.61
N TYR A 73 24.58 -25.05 11.53
CA TYR A 73 23.54 -26.04 11.21
C TYR A 73 23.42 -27.14 12.27
N GLU A 74 24.56 -27.50 12.85
CA GLU A 74 24.76 -28.54 13.84
C GLU A 74 23.97 -28.28 15.13
N ASP A 75 23.71 -27.00 15.44
CA ASP A 75 22.92 -26.57 16.60
C ASP A 75 21.45 -26.99 16.49
N LEU A 76 20.94 -27.27 15.28
CA LEU A 76 19.56 -27.73 15.09
C LEU A 76 19.24 -28.96 15.95
N LYS A 77 20.17 -29.91 16.04
CA LYS A 77 19.99 -31.17 16.79
C LYS A 77 19.92 -30.98 18.30
N ALA A 78 20.37 -29.83 18.81
CA ALA A 78 20.24 -29.50 20.22
C ALA A 78 18.79 -29.09 20.56
N VAL A 79 18.11 -28.37 19.67
CA VAL A 79 16.78 -27.78 19.93
C VAL A 79 15.60 -28.58 19.36
N ALA A 80 15.85 -29.47 18.40
CA ALA A 80 14.82 -30.25 17.72
C ALA A 80 15.10 -31.76 17.78
N VAL A 81 14.02 -32.56 17.77
CA VAL A 81 14.04 -34.03 17.68
C VAL A 81 13.24 -34.50 16.46
N ASN A 82 13.37 -35.77 16.10
CA ASN A 82 12.64 -36.40 14.99
C ASN A 82 12.76 -35.62 13.66
N ILE A 83 13.95 -35.06 13.40
CA ILE A 83 14.23 -34.22 12.24
C ILE A 83 14.08 -35.03 10.94
N PRO A 84 13.15 -34.68 10.02
CA PRO A 84 12.96 -35.42 8.76
C PRO A 84 14.18 -35.32 7.84
N ALA A 85 14.45 -36.37 7.05
CA ALA A 85 15.58 -36.41 6.12
C ALA A 85 15.55 -35.29 5.05
N LYS A 86 14.36 -34.81 4.66
CA LYS A 86 14.18 -33.67 3.74
C LYS A 86 14.81 -32.37 4.26
N THR A 87 15.07 -32.27 5.57
CA THR A 87 15.63 -31.07 6.22
C THR A 87 17.04 -30.73 5.71
N ASP A 88 17.90 -31.74 5.49
CA ASP A 88 19.27 -31.51 5.00
C ASP A 88 19.26 -30.83 3.63
N ALA A 89 18.36 -31.28 2.73
CA ALA A 89 18.20 -30.69 1.41
C ALA A 89 17.68 -29.24 1.49
N LEU A 90 16.65 -28.98 2.30
CA LEU A 90 16.13 -27.63 2.50
C LEU A 90 17.17 -26.68 3.11
N ALA A 91 17.89 -27.13 4.13
CA ALA A 91 18.93 -26.34 4.77
C ALA A 91 20.07 -26.02 3.79
N ALA A 92 20.51 -26.99 2.98
CA ALA A 92 21.54 -26.76 1.97
C ALA A 92 21.16 -25.71 0.91
N HIS A 93 19.86 -25.56 0.61
CA HIS A 93 19.37 -24.61 -0.41
C HIS A 93 18.97 -23.26 0.17
N PHE A 94 18.42 -23.24 1.40
CA PHE A 94 17.74 -22.06 1.94
C PHE A 94 18.31 -21.56 3.27
N TRP A 95 19.25 -22.27 3.88
CA TRP A 95 19.99 -21.82 5.07
C TRP A 95 21.49 -21.60 4.77
N PRO A 96 22.10 -20.52 5.30
CA PRO A 96 21.46 -19.38 5.96
C PRO A 96 20.49 -18.62 5.04
N GLY A 97 19.34 -18.19 5.56
CA GLY A 97 18.35 -17.45 4.77
C GLY A 97 16.94 -17.36 5.36
N PRO A 98 15.96 -16.88 4.56
CA PRO A 98 14.63 -16.50 5.01
C PRO A 98 13.67 -17.70 5.14
N LEU A 99 14.19 -18.87 5.51
CA LEU A 99 13.40 -20.07 5.82
C LEU A 99 13.32 -20.28 7.32
N THR A 100 12.13 -20.54 7.82
CA THR A 100 11.90 -21.08 9.17
C THR A 100 11.25 -22.45 9.02
N MET A 101 11.80 -23.45 9.70
CA MET A 101 11.26 -24.80 9.74
C MET A 101 10.76 -25.13 11.14
N ILE A 102 9.59 -25.77 11.24
CA ILE A 102 9.02 -26.22 12.52
C ILE A 102 9.29 -27.71 12.70
N PHE A 103 9.80 -28.06 13.88
CA PHE A 103 10.10 -29.43 14.27
C PHE A 103 9.45 -29.76 15.61
N GLU A 104 9.44 -31.02 16.00
CA GLU A 104 9.23 -31.39 17.40
C GLU A 104 10.39 -30.86 18.25
N LYS A 105 10.07 -30.22 19.38
CA LYS A 105 11.10 -29.62 20.24
C LYS A 105 11.82 -30.69 21.05
N SER A 106 13.08 -30.44 21.38
CA SER A 106 13.77 -31.16 22.45
C SER A 106 13.42 -30.62 23.84
N GLU A 107 13.87 -31.30 24.89
CA GLU A 107 13.64 -30.88 26.28
C GLU A 107 14.41 -29.61 26.68
N ILE A 108 15.48 -29.25 25.96
CA ILE A 108 16.26 -28.05 26.29
C ILE A 108 15.50 -26.76 25.96
N VAL A 109 14.52 -26.82 25.05
CA VAL A 109 13.69 -25.67 24.68
C VAL A 109 12.52 -25.57 25.67
N PRO A 110 12.44 -24.50 26.47
CA PRO A 110 11.37 -24.33 27.45
C PRO A 110 10.05 -24.02 26.76
N TYR A 111 8.94 -24.41 27.39
CA TYR A 111 7.59 -24.12 26.90
C TYR A 111 7.29 -22.62 26.78
N GLY A 112 7.95 -21.78 27.59
CA GLY A 112 7.87 -20.33 27.43
C GLY A 112 8.36 -19.86 26.05
N THR A 113 9.34 -20.52 25.44
CA THR A 113 9.84 -20.17 24.09
C THR A 113 8.87 -20.64 23.00
N THR A 114 8.25 -21.81 23.19
CA THR A 114 7.33 -22.42 22.21
C THR A 114 5.88 -21.99 22.37
N GLY A 115 5.58 -21.06 23.28
CA GLY A 115 4.20 -20.65 23.57
C GLY A 115 3.32 -21.80 24.09
N GLY A 116 3.92 -22.78 24.76
CA GLY A 116 3.25 -23.97 25.27
C GLY A 116 3.11 -25.12 24.27
N LEU A 117 3.70 -25.02 23.07
CA LEU A 117 3.66 -26.08 22.06
C LEU A 117 4.78 -27.11 22.26
N ASP A 118 4.53 -28.34 21.80
CA ASP A 118 5.54 -29.41 21.71
C ASP A 118 6.43 -29.29 20.45
N THR A 119 6.26 -28.20 19.69
CA THR A 119 7.03 -27.90 18.50
C THR A 119 7.86 -26.63 18.66
N VAL A 120 8.98 -26.55 17.95
CA VAL A 120 9.88 -25.40 17.92
C VAL A 120 10.08 -24.92 16.48
N ALA A 121 9.95 -23.62 16.27
CA ALA A 121 10.29 -22.98 15.00
C ALA A 121 11.78 -22.58 15.03
N VAL A 122 12.54 -23.03 14.04
CA VAL A 122 13.99 -22.78 13.95
C VAL A 122 14.33 -22.06 12.64
N ARG A 123 15.28 -21.12 12.69
CA ARG A 123 15.80 -20.38 11.53
C ARG A 123 17.30 -20.16 11.66
N MET A 124 17.99 -20.16 10.52
CA MET A 124 19.38 -19.74 10.43
C MET A 124 19.45 -18.48 9.54
N PRO A 125 19.50 -17.25 10.11
CA PRO A 125 19.48 -16.02 9.32
C PRO A 125 20.78 -15.84 8.53
N SER A 126 20.70 -15.24 7.33
CA SER A 126 21.86 -15.00 6.47
C SER A 126 22.61 -13.69 6.77
N ASP A 127 22.06 -12.84 7.63
CA ASP A 127 22.71 -11.60 8.02
C ASP A 127 23.94 -11.88 8.91
N PRO A 128 25.12 -11.34 8.55
CA PRO A 128 26.36 -11.62 9.26
C PRO A 128 26.39 -11.05 10.68
N VAL A 129 25.69 -9.93 10.94
CA VAL A 129 25.56 -9.36 12.29
C VAL A 129 24.68 -10.28 13.14
N ALA A 130 23.55 -10.76 12.59
CA ALA A 130 22.71 -11.74 13.29
C ALA A 130 23.50 -13.00 13.68
N ALA A 131 24.21 -13.59 12.72
CA ALA A 131 25.02 -14.79 12.97
C ALA A 131 26.09 -14.55 14.04
N ALA A 132 26.77 -13.40 14.02
CA ALA A 132 27.79 -13.05 15.02
C ALA A 132 27.19 -12.90 16.43
N VAL A 133 26.05 -12.20 16.57
CA VAL A 133 25.34 -12.05 17.85
C VAL A 133 24.87 -13.39 18.39
N ILE A 134 24.31 -14.25 17.53
CA ILE A 134 23.81 -15.58 17.93
C ILE A 134 24.96 -16.43 18.49
N ARG A 135 26.11 -16.48 17.80
CA ARG A 135 27.31 -17.19 18.30
C ARG A 135 27.79 -16.61 19.62
N ALA A 136 27.89 -15.28 19.72
CA ALA A 136 28.31 -14.61 20.94
C ALA A 136 27.35 -14.84 22.12
N ALA A 137 26.06 -15.04 21.85
CA ALA A 137 25.03 -15.37 22.83
C ALA A 137 25.04 -16.85 23.28
N GLY A 138 25.82 -17.72 22.62
CA GLY A 138 25.90 -19.15 22.94
C GLY A 138 25.13 -20.06 21.99
N GLY A 139 24.74 -19.58 20.81
CA GLY A 139 24.20 -20.38 19.69
C GLY A 139 22.68 -20.36 19.55
N PHE A 140 21.93 -20.03 20.59
CA PHE A 140 20.46 -20.16 20.59
C PHE A 140 19.76 -18.88 21.02
N VAL A 141 19.23 -18.12 20.06
CA VAL A 141 18.54 -16.84 20.34
C VAL A 141 17.11 -16.88 19.84
N SER A 142 16.14 -16.78 20.72
CA SER A 142 14.75 -16.58 20.33
C SER A 142 14.56 -15.13 19.88
N ALA A 143 13.97 -14.91 18.70
CA ALA A 143 13.81 -13.56 18.16
C ALA A 143 12.52 -13.41 17.32
N PRO A 144 11.40 -12.93 17.90
CA PRO A 144 10.31 -12.39 17.09
C PRO A 144 10.72 -11.04 16.49
N SER A 145 9.89 -10.48 15.59
CA SER A 145 10.10 -9.11 15.08
C SER A 145 10.22 -8.08 16.21
N ALA A 146 11.06 -7.04 16.08
CA ALA A 146 11.39 -6.10 17.16
C ALA A 146 10.43 -4.89 17.28
N ASN A 147 9.12 -5.12 17.16
CA ASN A 147 8.07 -4.10 17.27
C ASN A 147 7.17 -4.31 18.50
N THR A 148 6.41 -3.30 18.90
CA THR A 148 5.26 -3.51 19.78
C THR A 148 4.21 -4.35 19.04
N SER A 149 3.61 -5.33 19.73
CA SER A 149 2.68 -6.29 19.13
C SER A 149 1.53 -5.58 18.39
N GLY A 150 1.26 -6.00 17.16
CA GLY A 150 0.23 -5.41 16.28
C GLY A 150 0.76 -4.36 15.29
N ARG A 151 1.81 -3.60 15.63
CA ARG A 151 2.42 -2.58 14.75
C ARG A 151 3.12 -3.22 13.53
N PRO A 152 3.38 -2.48 12.43
CA PRO A 152 4.23 -2.94 11.34
C PRO A 152 5.61 -3.43 11.81
N SER A 153 6.13 -4.50 11.22
CA SER A 153 7.44 -5.04 11.60
C SER A 153 8.56 -4.05 11.29
N PRO A 154 9.63 -4.02 12.11
CA PRO A 154 10.70 -3.04 11.95
C PRO A 154 11.70 -3.47 10.89
N THR A 155 11.88 -2.64 9.86
CA THR A 155 12.90 -2.80 8.81
C THR A 155 14.14 -1.93 8.99
N THR A 156 14.19 -1.11 10.05
CA THR A 156 15.31 -0.23 10.43
C THR A 156 15.45 -0.19 11.95
N ALA A 157 16.61 0.18 12.47
CA ALA A 157 16.80 0.39 13.92
C ALA A 157 15.94 1.53 14.47
N GLN A 158 15.66 2.55 13.65
CA GLN A 158 14.76 3.64 14.01
C GLN A 158 13.35 3.14 14.36
N HIS A 159 12.80 2.23 13.54
CA HIS A 159 11.52 1.58 13.83
C HIS A 159 11.52 0.78 15.15
N VAL A 160 12.67 0.20 15.51
CA VAL A 160 12.84 -0.51 16.79
C VAL A 160 12.83 0.49 17.95
N SER A 161 13.59 1.58 17.82
CA SER A 161 13.69 2.63 18.84
C SER A 161 12.32 3.25 19.14
N GLU A 162 11.52 3.56 18.12
CA GLU A 162 10.16 4.09 18.27
C GLU A 162 9.25 3.19 19.14
N ASP A 163 9.43 1.88 19.02
CA ASP A 163 8.54 0.91 19.65
C ASP A 163 9.04 0.44 21.03
N LEU A 164 10.36 0.29 21.19
CA LEU A 164 10.99 -0.48 22.26
C LEU A 164 12.04 0.29 23.07
N ASP A 165 12.31 1.56 22.77
CA ASP A 165 13.19 2.38 23.60
C ASP A 165 12.69 2.42 25.06
N GLY A 166 13.65 2.27 25.98
CA GLY A 166 13.43 2.14 27.41
C GLY A 166 12.87 0.79 27.90
N LYS A 167 12.54 -0.14 26.98
CA LYS A 167 12.01 -1.49 27.29
C LYS A 167 13.00 -2.63 27.08
N ILE A 168 14.07 -2.39 26.32
CA ILE A 168 15.08 -3.40 25.94
C ILE A 168 16.49 -2.88 26.21
N ASP A 169 17.46 -3.76 26.38
CA ASP A 169 18.81 -3.39 26.83
C ASP A 169 19.63 -2.75 25.70
N MET A 170 19.52 -3.27 24.47
CA MET A 170 20.33 -2.79 23.35
C MET A 170 19.64 -2.87 21.99
N ILE A 171 19.98 -1.94 21.08
CA ILE A 171 19.66 -1.96 19.65
C ILE A 171 20.97 -1.90 18.85
N LEU A 172 21.18 -2.87 17.96
CA LEU A 172 22.25 -2.85 16.97
C LEU A 172 21.75 -2.21 15.67
N ASP A 173 22.22 -1.01 15.36
CA ASP A 173 21.85 -0.28 14.14
C ASP A 173 22.79 -0.62 12.98
N SER A 174 22.28 -1.39 12.03
CA SER A 174 22.97 -1.75 10.79
C SER A 174 22.21 -1.30 9.53
N GLY A 175 21.42 -0.23 9.65
CA GLY A 175 20.64 0.31 8.54
C GLY A 175 19.41 -0.51 8.17
N SER A 176 18.98 -0.41 6.91
CA SER A 176 17.78 -1.10 6.43
C SER A 176 18.02 -2.57 6.14
N VAL A 177 17.02 -3.42 6.40
CA VAL A 177 17.01 -4.82 5.96
C VAL A 177 16.84 -4.94 4.43
N ASP A 178 17.16 -6.11 3.89
CA ASP A 178 17.18 -6.35 2.44
C ASP A 178 15.81 -6.77 1.88
N ILE A 179 15.10 -7.69 2.54
CA ILE A 179 13.84 -8.28 2.06
C ILE A 179 12.61 -7.49 2.53
N GLY A 180 12.57 -7.09 3.80
CA GLY A 180 11.47 -6.30 4.39
C GLY A 180 10.18 -7.08 4.71
N LEU A 181 10.16 -8.40 4.50
CA LEU A 181 9.09 -9.31 4.92
C LEU A 181 9.68 -10.42 5.77
N GLU A 182 8.92 -10.94 6.73
CA GLU A 182 9.36 -12.07 7.56
C GLU A 182 9.57 -13.36 6.75
N SER A 183 10.35 -14.29 7.32
CA SER A 183 10.65 -15.60 6.73
C SER A 183 9.41 -16.41 6.35
N THR A 184 9.56 -17.24 5.32
CA THR A 184 8.61 -18.32 5.03
C THR A 184 8.66 -19.33 6.18
N ILE A 185 7.50 -19.82 6.63
CA ILE A 185 7.41 -20.86 7.68
C ILE A 185 6.89 -22.16 7.09
N LEU A 186 7.68 -23.22 7.20
CA LEU A 186 7.36 -24.56 6.75
C LEU A 186 7.23 -25.52 7.95
N ASP A 187 6.07 -26.14 8.12
CA ASP A 187 5.81 -27.18 9.11
C ASP A 187 6.39 -28.52 8.61
N MET A 188 7.47 -28.99 9.26
CA MET A 188 8.13 -30.24 8.93
C MET A 188 7.59 -31.41 9.76
N THR A 189 6.61 -31.19 10.65
CA THR A 189 6.01 -32.26 11.47
C THR A 189 4.85 -32.95 10.77
N VAL A 190 4.58 -32.61 9.50
CA VAL A 190 3.49 -33.16 8.69
C VAL A 190 4.01 -33.59 7.32
N GLU A 191 3.31 -34.51 6.66
CA GLU A 191 3.64 -34.98 5.31
C GLU A 191 2.40 -34.88 4.40
N PRO A 192 2.47 -34.15 3.27
CA PRO A 192 3.61 -33.35 2.83
C PRO A 192 3.88 -32.14 3.75
N PRO A 193 5.12 -31.62 3.82
CA PRO A 193 5.43 -30.40 4.57
C PRO A 193 4.50 -29.25 4.20
N MET A 194 4.17 -28.39 5.16
CA MET A 194 3.09 -27.39 5.01
C MET A 194 3.57 -25.96 5.21
N ILE A 195 3.32 -25.07 4.26
CA ILE A 195 3.57 -23.64 4.41
C ILE A 195 2.52 -23.05 5.35
N LEU A 196 2.95 -22.57 6.51
CA LEU A 196 2.09 -21.90 7.50
C LEU A 196 2.15 -20.37 7.38
N ARG A 197 3.21 -19.84 6.77
CA ARG A 197 3.33 -18.41 6.49
C ARG A 197 4.09 -18.18 5.19
N PRO A 198 3.50 -17.48 4.20
CA PRO A 198 4.22 -17.12 2.99
C PRO A 198 5.27 -16.05 3.27
N GLY A 199 6.38 -16.14 2.53
CA GLY A 199 7.54 -15.25 2.61
C GLY A 199 8.31 -15.25 1.28
N ALA A 200 9.61 -15.00 1.33
CA ALA A 200 10.45 -14.90 0.13
C ALA A 200 10.68 -16.25 -0.59
N ILE A 201 10.51 -17.38 0.11
CA ILE A 201 10.61 -18.73 -0.48
C ILE A 201 9.20 -19.22 -0.77
N THR A 202 8.95 -19.59 -2.03
CA THR A 202 7.63 -19.95 -2.56
C THR A 202 7.40 -21.47 -2.52
N ALA A 203 6.14 -21.89 -2.76
CA ALA A 203 5.81 -23.32 -2.89
C ALA A 203 6.63 -23.99 -4.00
N ASP A 204 6.66 -23.40 -5.20
CA ASP A 204 7.41 -23.93 -6.34
C ASP A 204 8.90 -24.15 -6.01
N MET A 205 9.52 -23.22 -5.28
CA MET A 205 10.91 -23.35 -4.84
C MET A 205 11.12 -24.54 -3.89
N PHE A 206 10.15 -24.86 -3.02
CA PHE A 206 10.23 -26.07 -2.20
C PHE A 206 10.01 -27.32 -3.03
N GLU A 207 9.05 -27.31 -3.95
CA GLU A 207 8.70 -28.47 -4.76
C GLU A 207 9.86 -28.94 -5.65
N GLU A 208 10.67 -28.00 -6.14
CA GLU A 208 11.91 -28.30 -6.87
C GLU A 208 12.95 -29.06 -6.03
N VAL A 209 12.95 -28.88 -4.71
CA VAL A 209 13.96 -29.47 -3.81
C VAL A 209 13.46 -30.76 -3.14
N ILE A 210 12.23 -30.78 -2.64
CA ILE A 210 11.71 -31.85 -1.79
C ILE A 210 10.42 -32.51 -2.30
N GLY A 211 9.94 -32.12 -3.48
CA GLY A 211 8.65 -32.55 -4.00
C GLY A 211 7.47 -31.85 -3.32
N PRO A 212 6.24 -32.40 -3.44
CA PRO A 212 5.01 -31.69 -3.09
C PRO A 212 5.02 -31.05 -1.70
N VAL A 213 4.56 -29.80 -1.62
CA VAL A 213 4.30 -29.10 -0.35
C VAL A 213 2.84 -28.64 -0.30
N SER A 214 2.26 -28.65 0.90
CA SER A 214 0.91 -28.11 1.12
C SER A 214 0.97 -26.66 1.57
N VAL A 215 -0.14 -25.93 1.41
CA VAL A 215 -0.30 -24.55 1.91
C VAL A 215 -1.48 -24.56 2.88
N ASP A 216 -1.29 -23.99 4.07
CA ASP A 216 -2.33 -23.95 5.08
C ASP A 216 -3.54 -23.12 4.61
N GLU A 217 -4.74 -23.70 4.70
CA GLU A 217 -5.98 -23.09 4.22
C GLU A 217 -6.36 -21.80 4.96
N THR A 218 -5.87 -21.58 6.20
CA THR A 218 -6.16 -20.35 6.96
C THR A 218 -5.40 -19.14 6.42
N ILE A 219 -4.35 -19.35 5.61
CA ILE A 219 -3.67 -18.30 4.86
C ILE A 219 -4.63 -17.63 3.86
N LEU A 220 -5.66 -18.35 3.41
CA LEU A 220 -6.66 -17.92 2.42
C LEU A 220 -7.89 -17.22 3.03
N GLY A 221 -7.85 -16.84 4.32
CA GLY A 221 -8.82 -15.88 4.88
C GLY A 221 -9.90 -16.44 5.82
N SER A 222 -9.64 -17.54 6.53
CA SER A 222 -10.53 -17.99 7.61
C SER A 222 -9.88 -17.84 8.99
N GLU A 223 -10.50 -17.03 9.87
CA GLU A 223 -10.12 -16.99 11.28
C GLU A 223 -10.41 -18.35 11.92
N SER A 224 -9.35 -19.09 12.28
CA SER A 224 -9.49 -20.35 13.01
C SER A 224 -9.43 -20.11 14.53
N ASN A 225 -10.29 -20.81 15.28
CA ASN A 225 -10.26 -20.81 16.74
C ASN A 225 -9.11 -21.66 17.34
N LYS A 226 -8.25 -22.29 16.52
CA LYS A 226 -7.13 -23.12 16.99
C LYS A 226 -5.97 -22.24 17.47
N ALA A 227 -5.14 -22.76 18.37
CA ALA A 227 -3.91 -22.10 18.80
C ALA A 227 -2.94 -21.95 17.61
N PRO A 228 -2.27 -20.80 17.44
CA PRO A 228 -1.38 -20.58 16.30
C PRO A 228 -0.14 -21.47 16.42
N LYS A 229 0.11 -22.31 15.41
CA LYS A 229 1.33 -23.11 15.31
C LYS A 229 2.58 -22.27 15.03
N ALA A 230 2.40 -21.08 14.46
CA ALA A 230 3.48 -20.20 14.05
C ALA A 230 3.15 -18.70 14.23
N PRO A 231 4.17 -17.83 14.32
CA PRO A 231 3.97 -16.39 14.41
C PRO A 231 3.24 -15.80 13.21
N GLY A 232 2.29 -14.90 13.48
CA GLY A 232 1.58 -14.12 12.46
C GLY A 232 0.41 -14.84 11.79
N MET A 233 -0.08 -15.95 12.37
CA MET A 233 -1.26 -16.68 11.89
C MET A 233 -2.60 -16.16 12.46
N LYS A 234 -2.58 -15.52 13.64
CA LYS A 234 -3.78 -15.07 14.38
C LYS A 234 -3.63 -13.59 14.73
N TYR A 235 -4.73 -12.84 14.88
CA TYR A 235 -4.82 -11.40 15.22
C TYR A 235 -4.55 -10.40 14.07
N ARG A 236 -5.14 -9.19 14.19
CA ARG A 236 -4.78 -8.04 13.36
C ARG A 236 -3.30 -7.72 13.59
N HIS A 237 -2.50 -7.91 12.55
CA HIS A 237 -1.05 -7.74 12.56
C HIS A 237 -0.62 -6.78 11.48
N TYR A 238 0.47 -6.06 11.73
CA TYR A 238 1.08 -5.12 10.79
C TYR A 238 0.22 -3.88 10.51
N ALA A 239 -0.76 -3.61 11.35
CA ALA A 239 -1.73 -2.57 11.09
C ALA A 239 -1.13 -1.19 11.40
N PRO A 240 -1.19 -0.23 10.46
CA PRO A 240 -0.98 1.17 10.80
C PRO A 240 -2.10 1.66 11.72
N LYS A 241 -1.91 2.83 12.34
CA LYS A 241 -2.93 3.52 13.14
C LYS A 241 -4.16 3.85 12.29
N ALA A 242 -3.92 4.31 11.07
CA ALA A 242 -4.95 4.66 10.09
C ALA A 242 -5.77 3.45 9.62
N LYS A 243 -6.99 3.69 9.15
CA LYS A 243 -7.78 2.66 8.48
C LYS A 243 -7.17 2.38 7.10
N LEU A 244 -6.75 1.14 6.84
CA LEU A 244 -6.25 0.72 5.52
C LEU A 244 -7.34 -0.04 4.75
N ILE A 245 -7.56 0.31 3.48
CA ILE A 245 -8.48 -0.35 2.55
C ILE A 245 -7.72 -0.73 1.29
N ILE A 246 -7.88 -1.98 0.84
CA ILE A 246 -7.29 -2.48 -0.40
C ILE A 246 -8.35 -2.39 -1.51
N ALA A 247 -8.04 -1.71 -2.61
CA ALA A 247 -8.83 -1.77 -3.84
C ALA A 247 -8.34 -2.95 -4.66
N GLU A 248 -9.26 -3.84 -5.04
CA GLU A 248 -8.96 -5.08 -5.75
C GLU A 248 -9.67 -5.10 -7.11
N GLY A 249 -8.89 -5.24 -8.19
CA GLY A 249 -9.37 -5.33 -9.56
C GLY A 249 -8.21 -5.40 -10.55
N ASP A 250 -8.44 -5.02 -11.80
CA ASP A 250 -7.32 -4.71 -12.68
C ASP A 250 -6.72 -3.34 -12.33
N ILE A 251 -5.45 -3.12 -12.70
CA ILE A 251 -4.70 -1.92 -12.35
C ILE A 251 -5.42 -0.61 -12.75
N ARG A 252 -6.15 -0.60 -13.87
CA ARG A 252 -6.84 0.60 -14.35
C ARG A 252 -8.07 0.85 -13.48
N GLU A 253 -8.84 -0.19 -13.18
CA GLU A 253 -9.97 -0.10 -12.25
C GLU A 253 -9.52 0.34 -10.85
N GLU A 254 -8.43 -0.21 -10.33
CA GLU A 254 -7.88 0.14 -9.01
C GLU A 254 -7.49 1.62 -8.94
N VAL A 255 -6.77 2.13 -9.93
CA VAL A 255 -6.42 3.55 -10.03
C VAL A 255 -7.68 4.41 -10.00
N LEU A 256 -8.69 4.09 -10.81
CA LEU A 256 -9.94 4.85 -10.89
C LEU A 256 -10.73 4.80 -9.57
N ALA A 257 -10.82 3.63 -8.95
CA ALA A 257 -11.52 3.44 -7.69
C ALA A 257 -10.84 4.22 -6.55
N ILE A 258 -9.51 4.10 -6.42
CA ILE A 258 -8.74 4.80 -5.39
C ILE A 258 -8.84 6.32 -5.58
N ARG A 259 -8.77 6.82 -6.82
CA ARG A 259 -8.96 8.24 -7.10
C ARG A 259 -10.31 8.76 -6.61
N GLN A 260 -11.40 8.06 -6.93
CA GLN A 260 -12.75 8.42 -6.49
C GLN A 260 -12.89 8.35 -4.96
N LEU A 261 -12.35 7.30 -4.33
CA LEU A 261 -12.39 7.14 -2.88
C LEU A 261 -11.59 8.23 -2.16
N ALA A 262 -10.38 8.51 -2.63
CA ALA A 262 -9.52 9.55 -2.09
C ALA A 262 -10.15 10.94 -2.24
N TYR A 263 -10.77 11.23 -3.37
CA TYR A 263 -11.53 12.46 -3.58
C TYR A 263 -12.67 12.61 -2.57
N ALA A 264 -13.49 11.55 -2.39
CA ALA A 264 -14.61 11.57 -1.46
C ALA A 264 -14.16 11.73 0.02
N ALA A 265 -13.06 11.08 0.41
CA ALA A 265 -12.47 11.23 1.74
C ALA A 265 -11.90 12.63 1.94
N HIS A 266 -11.17 13.16 0.96
CA HIS A 266 -10.62 14.52 0.99
C HIS A 266 -11.71 15.58 1.15
N ARG A 267 -12.85 15.45 0.45
CA ARG A 267 -14.00 16.36 0.61
C ARG A 267 -14.61 16.35 2.02
N LYS A 268 -14.49 15.24 2.74
CA LYS A 268 -14.92 15.15 4.15
C LYS A 268 -13.90 15.74 5.12
N GLY A 269 -12.78 16.25 4.63
CA GLY A 269 -11.68 16.77 5.45
C GLY A 269 -10.78 15.68 6.03
N GLU A 270 -10.88 14.43 5.57
CA GLU A 270 -9.99 13.35 6.01
C GLU A 270 -8.60 13.52 5.39
N ARG A 271 -7.56 13.25 6.18
CA ARG A 271 -6.19 13.18 5.70
C ARG A 271 -5.97 11.82 5.05
N VAL A 272 -5.88 11.81 3.72
CA VAL A 272 -5.80 10.58 2.92
C VAL A 272 -4.34 10.20 2.65
N GLY A 273 -4.01 8.92 2.84
CA GLY A 273 -2.80 8.27 2.37
C GLY A 273 -3.10 7.33 1.19
N ILE A 274 -2.16 7.22 0.24
CA ILE A 274 -2.26 6.30 -0.90
C ILE A 274 -0.96 5.50 -1.03
N ILE A 275 -1.07 4.17 -1.00
CA ILE A 275 0.03 3.25 -1.36
C ILE A 275 -0.09 2.95 -2.86
N ALA A 276 0.90 3.44 -3.62
CA ALA A 276 0.95 3.30 -5.07
C ALA A 276 2.29 2.75 -5.54
N THR A 277 2.31 2.15 -6.73
CA THR A 277 3.56 1.80 -7.40
C THR A 277 4.09 2.97 -8.23
N GLY A 278 5.35 2.89 -8.66
CA GLY A 278 5.96 3.93 -9.49
C GLY A 278 5.21 4.19 -10.81
N GLU A 279 4.58 3.15 -11.36
CA GLU A 279 3.81 3.19 -12.60
C GLU A 279 2.50 3.97 -12.46
N THR A 280 1.89 3.96 -11.26
CA THR A 280 0.55 4.50 -11.02
C THR A 280 0.55 5.79 -10.21
N LEU A 281 1.64 6.07 -9.48
CA LEU A 281 1.81 7.27 -8.65
C LEU A 281 1.35 8.58 -9.33
N PRO A 282 1.68 8.85 -10.61
CA PRO A 282 1.27 10.10 -11.27
C PRO A 282 -0.24 10.31 -11.43
N PHE A 283 -1.06 9.27 -11.25
CA PHE A 283 -2.51 9.35 -11.44
C PHE A 283 -3.28 9.78 -10.19
N TYR A 284 -2.63 9.87 -9.03
CA TYR A 284 -3.27 10.21 -7.76
C TYR A 284 -3.05 11.69 -7.41
N LYS A 285 -4.15 12.45 -7.29
CA LYS A 285 -4.12 13.90 -7.02
C LYS A 285 -4.49 14.28 -5.58
N TYR A 286 -5.29 13.45 -4.90
CA TYR A 286 -5.85 13.75 -3.59
C TYR A 286 -5.19 12.88 -2.52
N GLY A 287 -4.46 13.50 -1.60
CA GLY A 287 -3.80 12.83 -0.48
C GLY A 287 -2.29 12.69 -0.62
N ILE A 288 -1.69 12.09 0.41
CA ILE A 288 -0.25 11.83 0.49
C ILE A 288 0.02 10.48 -0.18
N VAL A 289 0.66 10.52 -1.35
CA VAL A 289 0.98 9.31 -2.13
C VAL A 289 2.40 8.84 -1.78
N LYS A 290 2.55 7.58 -1.39
CA LYS A 290 3.85 6.96 -1.10
C LYS A 290 4.13 5.86 -2.12
N ASN A 291 5.30 5.93 -2.76
CA ASN A 291 5.77 4.91 -3.67
C ASN A 291 6.26 3.69 -2.88
N ILE A 292 5.62 2.54 -3.07
CA ILE A 292 6.03 1.28 -2.46
C ILE A 292 7.06 0.50 -3.30
N GLY A 293 7.19 0.79 -4.59
CA GLY A 293 8.09 0.06 -5.49
C GLY A 293 7.56 0.01 -6.91
N THR A 294 8.07 -0.93 -7.71
CA THR A 294 7.60 -1.16 -9.09
C THR A 294 6.99 -2.54 -9.22
N ARG A 295 5.99 -2.68 -10.08
CA ARG A 295 5.35 -3.98 -10.37
C ARG A 295 6.30 -4.91 -11.13
N GLU A 296 7.23 -4.34 -11.91
CA GLU A 296 8.30 -5.11 -12.55
C GLU A 296 9.25 -5.77 -11.54
N ASN A 297 9.43 -5.17 -10.34
CA ASN A 297 10.32 -5.68 -9.32
C ASN A 297 9.64 -5.73 -7.95
N GLU A 298 8.82 -6.77 -7.73
CA GLU A 298 8.06 -6.99 -6.50
C GLU A 298 8.91 -7.04 -5.22
N LYS A 299 10.22 -7.35 -5.33
CA LYS A 299 11.13 -7.29 -4.18
C LYS A 299 11.24 -5.88 -3.60
N THR A 300 11.10 -4.85 -4.44
CA THR A 300 11.07 -3.45 -3.97
C THR A 300 9.81 -3.16 -3.16
N ILE A 301 8.67 -3.74 -3.55
CA ILE A 301 7.39 -3.64 -2.83
C ILE A 301 7.51 -4.29 -1.46
N ALA A 302 8.00 -5.53 -1.43
CA ALA A 302 8.27 -6.27 -0.20
C ALA A 302 9.18 -5.48 0.77
N ARG A 303 10.29 -4.93 0.25
CA ARG A 303 11.26 -4.16 1.05
C ARG A 303 10.66 -2.91 1.70
N ASN A 304 9.74 -2.27 1.00
CA ASN A 304 9.19 -0.98 1.40
C ASN A 304 7.87 -1.06 2.16
N LEU A 305 7.16 -2.19 2.14
CA LEU A 305 5.81 -2.32 2.69
C LEU A 305 5.71 -1.77 4.12
N TYR A 306 6.49 -2.29 5.06
CA TYR A 306 6.40 -1.83 6.46
C TYR A 306 6.93 -0.42 6.67
N ARG A 307 7.90 0.03 5.86
CA ARG A 307 8.39 1.42 5.89
C ARG A 307 7.26 2.37 5.52
N VAL A 308 6.57 2.13 4.41
CA VAL A 308 5.44 2.97 3.95
C VAL A 308 4.31 2.99 4.97
N LEU A 309 3.98 1.84 5.57
CA LEU A 309 2.96 1.79 6.63
C LEU A 309 3.33 2.61 7.86
N ARG A 310 4.62 2.64 8.24
CA ARG A 310 5.11 3.48 9.36
C ARG A 310 5.18 4.96 8.99
N GLU A 311 5.61 5.30 7.78
CA GLU A 311 5.60 6.68 7.30
C GLU A 311 4.18 7.28 7.36
N PHE A 312 3.13 6.49 7.10
CA PHE A 312 1.76 6.96 7.27
C PHE A 312 1.34 7.16 8.74
N ASP A 313 1.91 6.42 9.69
CA ASP A 313 1.70 6.66 11.13
C ASP A 313 2.29 8.02 11.57
N ASP A 314 3.41 8.43 10.95
CA ASP A 314 4.10 9.70 11.21
C ASP A 314 3.39 10.87 10.53
N GLU A 315 2.82 10.62 9.35
CA GLU A 315 2.00 11.56 8.60
C GLU A 315 0.58 11.68 9.18
N GLU A 316 0.22 10.94 10.24
CA GLU A 316 -1.07 11.05 10.93
C GLU A 316 -2.29 11.03 9.96
N VAL A 317 -2.24 10.17 8.95
CA VAL A 317 -3.36 10.02 8.01
C VAL A 317 -4.54 9.31 8.69
N ASP A 318 -5.77 9.67 8.32
CA ASP A 318 -6.98 9.05 8.86
C ASP A 318 -7.30 7.72 8.15
N ILE A 319 -7.05 7.70 6.83
CA ILE A 319 -7.38 6.59 5.95
C ILE A 319 -6.28 6.38 4.91
N ILE A 320 -5.98 5.12 4.61
CA ILE A 320 -5.03 4.69 3.59
C ILE A 320 -5.77 3.84 2.55
N TYR A 321 -5.59 4.16 1.28
CA TYR A 321 -6.00 3.31 0.17
C TYR A 321 -4.77 2.66 -0.46
N SER A 322 -4.81 1.36 -0.68
CA SER A 322 -3.74 0.62 -1.36
C SER A 322 -4.28 -0.04 -2.62
N GLU A 323 -3.45 -0.01 -3.67
CA GLU A 323 -3.56 -0.95 -4.78
C GLU A 323 -3.38 -2.39 -4.30
N SER A 324 -3.84 -3.35 -5.12
CA SER A 324 -3.54 -4.76 -4.92
C SER A 324 -2.31 -5.19 -5.71
N PHE A 325 -1.68 -6.28 -5.27
CA PHE A 325 -0.47 -6.84 -5.86
C PHE A 325 -0.73 -8.28 -6.32
N ALA A 326 0.10 -8.76 -7.25
CA ALA A 326 -0.04 -10.10 -7.78
C ALA A 326 0.02 -11.15 -6.65
N MET A 327 -0.75 -12.23 -6.78
CA MET A 327 -0.79 -13.30 -5.77
C MET A 327 0.15 -14.47 -6.10
N GLN A 328 0.99 -14.34 -7.12
CA GLN A 328 2.04 -15.31 -7.45
C GLN A 328 3.37 -14.93 -6.79
N GLY A 329 4.26 -15.90 -6.62
CA GLY A 329 5.61 -15.66 -6.12
C GLY A 329 5.64 -14.92 -4.77
N ILE A 330 6.49 -13.90 -4.66
CA ILE A 330 6.62 -13.06 -3.45
C ILE A 330 5.40 -12.14 -3.24
N GLY A 331 4.65 -11.83 -4.31
CA GLY A 331 3.40 -11.10 -4.25
C GLY A 331 2.37 -11.72 -3.30
N SER A 332 2.32 -13.06 -3.21
CA SER A 332 1.49 -13.77 -2.21
C SER A 332 1.84 -13.38 -0.76
N ALA A 333 3.13 -13.20 -0.46
CA ALA A 333 3.60 -12.79 0.85
C ALA A 333 3.28 -11.32 1.12
N ILE A 334 3.44 -10.44 0.12
CA ILE A 334 3.08 -9.02 0.19
C ILE A 334 1.59 -8.88 0.50
N MET A 335 0.73 -9.51 -0.29
CA MET A 335 -0.73 -9.48 -0.10
C MET A 335 -1.13 -10.04 1.26
N ASN A 336 -0.52 -11.16 1.71
CA ASN A 336 -0.79 -11.69 3.03
C ASN A 336 -0.53 -10.68 4.17
N ARG A 337 0.53 -9.86 4.06
CA ARG A 337 0.84 -8.82 5.06
C ARG A 337 -0.09 -7.62 4.92
N LEU A 338 -0.34 -7.17 3.70
CA LEU A 338 -1.21 -6.02 3.41
C LEU A 338 -2.65 -6.27 3.88
N GLU A 339 -3.18 -7.48 3.65
CA GLU A 339 -4.52 -7.87 4.09
C GLU A 339 -4.65 -7.90 5.60
N LYS A 340 -3.64 -8.42 6.30
CA LYS A 340 -3.60 -8.41 7.77
C LYS A 340 -3.52 -6.99 8.32
N ALA A 341 -2.74 -6.12 7.66
CA ALA A 341 -2.67 -4.71 8.02
C ALA A 341 -4.03 -4.00 7.82
N ALA A 342 -4.73 -4.33 6.73
CA ALA A 342 -6.06 -3.82 6.40
C ALA A 342 -7.18 -4.42 7.27
N GLY A 343 -6.89 -5.45 8.08
CA GLY A 343 -7.92 -6.20 8.79
C GLY A 343 -8.93 -6.83 7.84
N HIS A 344 -8.46 -7.32 6.69
CA HIS A 344 -9.25 -7.89 5.60
C HIS A 344 -10.27 -6.93 4.96
N LEU A 345 -10.11 -5.62 5.15
CA LEU A 345 -10.92 -4.61 4.46
C LEU A 345 -10.49 -4.48 3.00
N ARG A 346 -11.28 -5.11 2.12
CA ARG A 346 -11.13 -5.00 0.67
C ARG A 346 -12.38 -4.39 0.05
N ILE A 347 -12.18 -3.66 -1.05
CA ILE A 347 -13.25 -3.15 -1.88
C ILE A 347 -13.01 -3.56 -3.33
N SER A 348 -14.05 -4.01 -4.02
CA SER A 348 -13.94 -4.28 -5.45
C SER A 348 -13.81 -2.96 -6.20
N ALA A 349 -12.71 -2.79 -6.90
CA ALA A 349 -12.47 -1.61 -7.72
C ALA A 349 -13.56 -1.45 -8.79
N SER A 350 -13.93 -2.55 -9.46
CA SER A 350 -15.03 -2.60 -10.43
C SER A 350 -16.36 -2.09 -9.87
N ALA A 351 -16.65 -2.35 -8.59
CA ALA A 351 -17.91 -1.92 -7.96
C ALA A 351 -17.95 -0.40 -7.73
N VAL A 352 -16.82 0.20 -7.37
CA VAL A 352 -16.67 1.66 -7.26
C VAL A 352 -16.73 2.30 -8.64
N VAL A 353 -16.00 1.74 -9.60
CA VAL A 353 -15.94 2.22 -11.00
C VAL A 353 -17.34 2.21 -11.64
N LYS A 354 -18.16 1.18 -11.43
CA LYS A 354 -19.52 1.11 -11.99
C LYS A 354 -20.50 2.14 -11.45
N GLN A 355 -20.24 2.73 -10.29
CA GLN A 355 -21.08 3.80 -9.72
C GLN A 355 -20.87 5.14 -10.43
N GLN A 356 -19.80 5.27 -11.22
CA GLN A 356 -19.47 6.49 -11.91
C GLN A 356 -19.74 6.37 -13.41
N ARG A 357 -20.82 7.04 -13.85
CA ARG A 357 -21.25 7.07 -15.25
C ARG A 357 -20.27 7.82 -16.15
N TYR A 358 -19.85 9.00 -15.71
CA TYR A 358 -18.91 9.86 -16.44
C TYR A 358 -17.66 10.11 -15.60
N ARG A 359 -16.49 10.04 -16.21
CA ARG A 359 -15.19 10.34 -15.59
C ARG A 359 -14.58 11.63 -16.09
N ARG A 360 -14.96 12.02 -17.31
CA ARG A 360 -14.45 13.20 -17.98
C ARG A 360 -15.62 14.02 -18.50
N VAL A 361 -15.52 15.33 -18.33
CA VAL A 361 -16.43 16.31 -18.92
C VAL A 361 -15.62 17.21 -19.82
N ILE A 362 -15.98 17.28 -21.10
CA ILE A 362 -15.30 18.14 -22.07
C ILE A 362 -16.30 19.14 -22.62
N PHE A 363 -16.00 20.42 -22.42
CA PHE A 363 -16.73 21.50 -23.06
C PHE A 363 -16.19 21.74 -24.47
N VAL A 364 -17.05 21.64 -25.47
CA VAL A 364 -16.65 21.78 -26.88
C VAL A 364 -17.31 23.01 -27.50
N SER A 365 -16.49 23.95 -27.95
CA SER A 365 -16.92 25.13 -28.69
C SER A 365 -16.39 25.13 -30.12
N ASN A 366 -16.79 26.09 -30.95
CA ASN A 366 -16.19 26.23 -32.28
C ASN A 366 -14.69 26.61 -32.16
N THR A 367 -14.38 27.58 -31.31
CA THR A 367 -13.01 27.99 -30.96
C THR A 367 -12.82 27.90 -29.44
N ASP A 368 -11.71 27.32 -28.98
CA ASP A 368 -11.43 27.01 -27.57
C ASP A 368 -10.77 28.18 -26.82
N SER A 369 -11.29 29.39 -27.01
CA SER A 369 -10.65 30.61 -26.50
C SER A 369 -11.54 31.46 -25.60
N TYR A 370 -12.80 31.08 -25.34
CA TYR A 370 -13.69 31.85 -24.44
C TYR A 370 -14.75 30.99 -23.74
N ILE A 371 -15.84 30.55 -24.41
CA ILE A 371 -16.95 29.85 -23.72
C ILE A 371 -16.47 28.54 -23.07
N GLY A 372 -15.83 27.65 -23.82
CA GLY A 372 -15.33 26.36 -23.31
C GLY A 372 -14.45 26.52 -22.07
N PRO A 373 -13.40 27.36 -22.11
CA PRO A 373 -12.55 27.64 -20.96
C PRO A 373 -13.30 28.21 -19.76
N MET A 374 -14.21 29.16 -19.95
CA MET A 374 -15.03 29.72 -18.87
C MET A 374 -15.92 28.65 -18.23
N ALA A 375 -16.57 27.80 -19.04
CA ALA A 375 -17.46 26.74 -18.56
C ALA A 375 -16.69 25.65 -17.79
N ALA A 376 -15.53 25.22 -18.31
CA ALA A 376 -14.66 24.26 -17.66
C ALA A 376 -14.19 24.77 -16.29
N GLU A 377 -13.77 26.03 -16.22
CA GLU A 377 -13.30 26.62 -14.97
C GLU A 377 -14.43 26.82 -13.95
N LEU A 378 -15.62 27.24 -14.41
CA LEU A 378 -16.81 27.27 -13.56
C LEU A 378 -17.11 25.91 -12.95
N LEU A 379 -17.06 24.83 -13.74
CA LEU A 379 -17.33 23.47 -13.25
C LEU A 379 -16.24 22.98 -12.27
N ARG A 380 -14.97 23.30 -12.49
CA ARG A 380 -13.87 22.95 -11.56
C ARG A 380 -14.04 23.58 -10.18
N ASN A 381 -14.76 24.70 -10.09
CA ASN A 381 -15.05 25.39 -8.84
C ASN A 381 -16.37 24.93 -8.19
N LYS A 382 -16.95 23.80 -8.64
CA LYS A 382 -18.17 23.20 -8.07
C LYS A 382 -17.91 22.09 -7.06
N GLU A 383 -18.89 21.84 -6.19
CA GLU A 383 -18.85 20.77 -5.20
C GLU A 383 -19.44 19.48 -5.79
N LEU A 384 -18.64 18.79 -6.59
CA LEU A 384 -19.06 17.55 -7.26
C LEU A 384 -18.93 16.33 -6.33
N GLU A 385 -19.91 15.43 -6.33
CA GLU A 385 -19.92 14.17 -5.55
C GLU A 385 -18.93 13.13 -6.07
N GLN A 386 -18.57 13.23 -7.35
CA GLN A 386 -17.60 12.37 -8.01
C GLN A 386 -16.40 13.19 -8.52
N GLU A 387 -15.25 12.54 -8.64
CA GLU A 387 -14.10 13.14 -9.28
C GLU A 387 -14.32 13.18 -10.79
N TYR A 388 -14.29 14.36 -11.39
CA TYR A 388 -14.32 14.52 -12.84
C TYR A 388 -13.02 15.14 -13.34
N VAL A 389 -12.50 14.60 -14.45
CA VAL A 389 -11.51 15.31 -15.27
C VAL A 389 -12.28 16.31 -16.13
N VAL A 390 -12.07 17.60 -15.89
CA VAL A 390 -12.79 18.68 -16.60
C VAL A 390 -11.86 19.37 -17.58
N ASP A 391 -12.20 19.30 -18.87
CA ASP A 391 -11.43 19.85 -19.99
C ASP A 391 -12.31 20.70 -20.92
N CYS A 392 -11.67 21.41 -21.85
CA CYS A 392 -12.32 22.08 -22.96
C CYS A 392 -11.49 21.95 -24.25
N SER A 393 -12.16 22.09 -25.39
CA SER A 393 -11.54 22.01 -26.72
C SER A 393 -12.43 22.63 -27.80
N GLY A 394 -11.86 22.84 -29.00
CA GLY A 394 -12.51 23.54 -30.10
C GLY A 394 -12.57 22.66 -31.35
N LEU A 395 -13.70 22.67 -32.06
CA LEU A 395 -13.82 21.92 -33.33
C LEU A 395 -12.90 22.44 -34.43
N VAL A 396 -12.59 23.74 -34.41
CA VAL A 396 -11.72 24.36 -35.40
C VAL A 396 -10.70 25.25 -34.70
N VAL A 397 -9.54 24.67 -34.37
CA VAL A 397 -8.40 25.37 -33.79
C VAL A 397 -7.22 25.26 -34.76
N LEU A 398 -6.98 26.34 -35.51
CA LEU A 398 -5.92 26.39 -36.52
C LEU A 398 -4.52 26.46 -35.91
N PHE A 399 -4.40 27.12 -34.77
CA PHE A 399 -3.16 27.25 -34.01
C PHE A 399 -3.47 27.45 -32.51
N PRO A 400 -2.55 27.08 -31.61
CA PRO A 400 -2.74 27.27 -30.18
C PRO A 400 -2.76 28.77 -29.84
N GLU A 401 -3.90 29.28 -29.39
CA GLU A 401 -4.08 30.68 -28.97
C GLU A 401 -4.37 30.77 -27.47
N PRO A 402 -3.92 31.84 -26.80
CA PRO A 402 -4.35 32.08 -25.42
C PRO A 402 -5.85 32.37 -25.35
N VAL A 403 -6.40 32.28 -24.16
CA VAL A 403 -7.78 32.71 -23.89
C VAL A 403 -8.01 34.18 -24.29
N ASN A 404 -9.22 34.49 -24.73
CA ASN A 404 -9.65 35.84 -25.05
C ASN A 404 -9.51 36.76 -23.81
N PRO A 405 -8.81 37.91 -23.92
CA PRO A 405 -8.58 38.78 -22.77
C PRO A 405 -9.85 39.30 -22.07
N LYS A 406 -10.98 39.39 -22.79
CA LYS A 406 -12.26 39.80 -22.20
C LYS A 406 -12.88 38.68 -21.37
N ALA A 407 -12.78 37.42 -21.81
CA ALA A 407 -13.22 36.27 -21.03
C ALA A 407 -12.38 36.16 -19.74
N GLU A 408 -11.06 36.30 -19.86
CA GLU A 408 -10.14 36.32 -18.72
C GLU A 408 -10.48 37.45 -17.72
N ALA A 409 -10.79 38.66 -18.21
CA ALA A 409 -11.17 39.77 -17.37
C ALA A 409 -12.46 39.49 -16.58
N ILE A 410 -13.46 38.84 -17.21
CA ILE A 410 -14.70 38.44 -16.53
C ILE A 410 -14.41 37.37 -15.47
N MET A 411 -13.65 36.32 -15.79
CA MET A 411 -13.31 35.27 -14.82
C MET A 411 -12.54 35.83 -13.62
N LYS A 412 -11.57 36.73 -13.85
CA LYS A 412 -10.85 37.44 -12.78
C LYS A 412 -11.77 38.25 -11.88
N SER A 413 -12.79 38.90 -12.45
CA SER A 413 -13.77 39.64 -11.65
C SER A 413 -14.62 38.73 -10.75
N ALA A 414 -14.74 37.44 -11.10
CA ALA A 414 -15.40 36.40 -10.32
C ALA A 414 -14.44 35.61 -9.41
N GLY A 415 -13.18 36.02 -9.28
CA GLY A 415 -12.19 35.36 -8.44
C GLY A 415 -11.55 34.09 -9.04
N MET A 416 -11.77 33.83 -10.33
CA MET A 416 -11.20 32.70 -11.08
C MET A 416 -10.13 33.19 -12.07
N THR A 417 -9.39 32.28 -12.68
CA THR A 417 -8.36 32.60 -13.69
C THR A 417 -8.38 31.58 -14.81
N LEU A 418 -8.19 32.03 -16.06
CA LEU A 418 -7.93 31.17 -17.22
C LEU A 418 -6.47 31.29 -17.68
N GLU A 419 -5.60 31.83 -16.82
CA GLU A 419 -4.18 31.95 -17.08
C GLU A 419 -3.53 30.59 -17.37
N GLY A 420 -2.71 30.54 -18.41
CA GLY A 420 -2.08 29.31 -18.89
C GLY A 420 -2.97 28.44 -19.78
N HIS A 421 -4.26 28.78 -19.96
CA HIS A 421 -5.09 28.12 -20.97
C HIS A 421 -4.59 28.43 -22.37
N VAL A 422 -4.54 27.41 -23.21
CA VAL A 422 -4.21 27.50 -24.62
C VAL A 422 -5.23 26.66 -25.38
N ALA A 423 -5.83 27.24 -26.42
CA ALA A 423 -6.84 26.62 -27.24
C ALA A 423 -6.33 25.30 -27.84
N LYS A 424 -7.13 24.24 -27.71
CA LYS A 424 -6.81 22.90 -28.21
C LYS A 424 -7.85 22.42 -29.22
N GLN A 425 -7.36 21.85 -30.31
CA GLN A 425 -8.21 21.15 -31.28
C GLN A 425 -8.89 19.95 -30.60
N PHE A 426 -10.17 19.75 -30.86
CA PHE A 426 -10.89 18.58 -30.40
C PHE A 426 -10.26 17.30 -30.97
N ASP A 427 -10.04 16.33 -30.10
CA ASP A 427 -9.47 15.03 -30.42
C ASP A 427 -10.56 13.96 -30.33
N SER A 428 -10.82 13.27 -31.45
CA SER A 428 -11.81 12.20 -31.53
C SER A 428 -11.50 11.02 -30.61
N GLU A 429 -10.24 10.81 -30.20
CA GLU A 429 -9.90 9.78 -29.20
C GLU A 429 -10.54 10.06 -27.83
N SER A 430 -10.99 11.30 -27.59
CA SER A 430 -11.72 11.67 -26.38
C SER A 430 -13.19 11.19 -26.37
N LEU A 431 -13.74 10.68 -27.49
CA LEU A 431 -15.09 10.10 -27.56
C LEU A 431 -15.11 8.68 -26.97
N GLN A 432 -14.93 8.61 -25.64
CA GLN A 432 -14.99 7.36 -24.88
C GLN A 432 -16.35 7.20 -24.21
N PRO A 433 -16.80 5.96 -23.92
CA PRO A 433 -18.11 5.70 -23.30
C PRO A 433 -18.34 6.38 -21.94
N ASP A 434 -17.27 6.75 -21.23
CA ASP A 434 -17.30 7.42 -19.93
C ASP A 434 -16.97 8.92 -20.00
N THR A 435 -16.93 9.50 -21.21
CA THR A 435 -16.70 10.93 -21.42
C THR A 435 -17.99 11.63 -21.82
N LEU A 436 -18.38 12.62 -21.03
CA LEU A 436 -19.49 13.52 -21.32
C LEU A 436 -18.99 14.70 -22.16
N ILE A 437 -19.54 14.87 -23.37
CA ILE A 437 -19.23 15.98 -24.25
C ILE A 437 -20.37 17.00 -24.19
N LEU A 438 -20.05 18.23 -23.78
CA LEU A 438 -21.00 19.32 -23.66
C LEU A 438 -20.64 20.42 -24.66
N THR A 439 -21.39 20.45 -25.76
CA THR A 439 -21.24 21.48 -26.79
C THR A 439 -21.92 22.78 -26.36
N VAL A 440 -21.36 23.91 -26.80
CA VAL A 440 -21.90 25.23 -26.44
C VAL A 440 -23.19 25.57 -27.18
N ASP A 441 -23.44 24.97 -28.34
CA ASP A 441 -24.58 25.24 -29.19
C ASP A 441 -24.95 24.05 -30.08
N GLU A 442 -26.18 24.05 -30.60
CA GLU A 442 -26.73 22.98 -31.44
C GLU A 442 -26.01 22.80 -32.79
N SER A 443 -25.40 23.85 -33.34
CA SER A 443 -24.65 23.74 -34.59
C SER A 443 -23.35 22.96 -34.39
N THR A 444 -22.65 23.22 -33.27
CA THR A 444 -21.47 22.50 -32.83
C THR A 444 -21.82 21.02 -32.58
N LYS A 445 -22.92 20.74 -31.86
CA LYS A 445 -23.43 19.38 -31.65
C LYS A 445 -23.68 18.63 -32.95
N LYS A 446 -24.44 19.23 -33.87
CA LYS A 446 -24.78 18.61 -35.17
C LYS A 446 -23.54 18.30 -35.99
N LYS A 447 -22.57 19.22 -36.00
CA LYS A 447 -21.30 19.02 -36.69
C LYS A 447 -20.56 17.81 -36.12
N MET A 448 -20.44 17.70 -34.80
CA MET A 448 -19.81 16.55 -34.15
C MET A 448 -20.48 15.24 -34.50
N ILE A 449 -21.82 15.17 -34.40
CA ILE A 449 -22.59 13.96 -34.71
C ILE A 449 -22.45 13.56 -36.19
N SER A 450 -22.26 14.54 -37.09
CA SER A 450 -22.06 14.25 -38.52
C SER A 450 -20.64 13.85 -38.89
N GLU A 451 -19.63 14.28 -38.13
CA GLU A 451 -18.20 14.10 -38.47
C GLU A 451 -17.54 12.95 -37.70
N TYR A 452 -18.09 12.54 -36.55
CA TYR A 452 -17.49 11.55 -35.68
C TYR A 452 -18.43 10.37 -35.37
N GLU A 453 -17.83 9.23 -35.04
CA GLU A 453 -18.53 8.06 -34.51
C GLU A 453 -18.58 8.11 -32.96
N ASN A 454 -19.33 7.21 -32.31
CA ASN A 454 -19.44 7.10 -30.84
C ASN A 454 -19.96 8.37 -30.13
N THR A 455 -20.90 9.08 -30.73
CA THR A 455 -21.43 10.36 -30.21
C THR A 455 -22.61 10.19 -29.23
N GLU A 456 -22.70 9.04 -28.55
CA GLU A 456 -23.82 8.71 -27.64
C GLU A 456 -23.90 9.67 -26.44
N ASN A 457 -22.75 10.20 -26.00
CA ASN A 457 -22.63 11.12 -24.87
C ASN A 457 -22.40 12.58 -25.28
N VAL A 458 -22.82 12.96 -26.50
CA VAL A 458 -22.70 14.33 -27.02
C VAL A 458 -24.03 15.07 -26.87
N TYR A 459 -24.03 16.11 -26.04
CA TYR A 459 -25.19 16.96 -25.76
C TYR A 459 -24.82 18.43 -25.92
N THR A 460 -25.80 19.32 -26.02
CA THR A 460 -25.53 20.73 -25.69
C THR A 460 -25.52 20.89 -24.17
N LEU A 461 -24.77 21.86 -23.65
CA LEU A 461 -24.75 22.14 -22.21
C LEU A 461 -26.18 22.43 -21.69
N SER A 462 -26.94 23.23 -22.44
CA SER A 462 -28.32 23.58 -22.08
C SER A 462 -29.24 22.36 -22.03
N GLU A 463 -29.25 21.54 -23.08
CA GLU A 463 -30.01 20.30 -23.14
C GLU A 463 -29.64 19.34 -22.00
N PHE A 464 -28.35 19.15 -21.75
CA PHE A 464 -27.92 18.24 -20.70
C PHE A 464 -28.25 18.78 -19.32
N ALA A 465 -28.14 20.09 -19.08
CA ALA A 465 -28.55 20.72 -17.83
C ALA A 465 -30.08 20.67 -17.60
N GLY A 466 -30.88 20.28 -18.59
CA GLY A 466 -32.34 20.25 -18.51
C GLY A 466 -32.99 21.62 -18.74
N GLU A 467 -32.26 22.53 -19.38
CA GLU A 467 -32.68 23.90 -19.67
C GLU A 467 -32.86 24.09 -21.19
N GLY A 468 -33.56 25.17 -21.56
CA GLY A 468 -33.72 25.61 -22.95
C GLY A 468 -33.04 26.93 -23.27
N GLU A 469 -32.19 27.42 -22.36
CA GLU A 469 -31.52 28.72 -22.48
C GLU A 469 -30.35 28.65 -23.48
N GLU A 470 -30.33 29.54 -24.47
CA GLU A 470 -29.21 29.65 -25.41
C GLU A 470 -28.04 30.42 -24.79
N ILE A 471 -26.83 29.90 -24.97
CA ILE A 471 -25.60 30.59 -24.52
C ILE A 471 -25.26 31.68 -25.53
N PRO A 472 -25.30 32.97 -25.14
CA PRO A 472 -25.03 34.04 -26.09
C PRO A 472 -23.55 34.04 -26.48
N ASP A 473 -23.25 34.04 -27.77
CA ASP A 473 -21.87 34.13 -28.26
C ASP A 473 -21.32 35.56 -28.07
N PRO A 474 -20.31 35.77 -27.22
CA PRO A 474 -19.74 37.09 -26.96
C PRO A 474 -18.65 37.49 -27.97
N TYR A 475 -18.29 36.63 -28.93
CA TYR A 475 -17.16 36.88 -29.84
C TYR A 475 -17.29 38.22 -30.58
N GLY A 476 -16.22 39.01 -30.55
CA GLY A 476 -16.17 40.34 -31.18
C GLY A 476 -17.00 41.44 -30.48
N LYS A 477 -17.76 41.11 -29.42
CA LYS A 477 -18.66 42.06 -28.72
C LYS A 477 -17.97 42.79 -27.55
N PRO A 478 -18.59 43.85 -26.97
CA PRO A 478 -18.07 44.54 -25.78
C PRO A 478 -17.96 43.63 -24.56
N LEU A 479 -17.23 44.07 -23.52
CA LEU A 479 -17.04 43.31 -22.27
C LEU A 479 -18.37 42.94 -21.59
N THR A 480 -19.40 43.76 -21.73
CA THR A 480 -20.75 43.49 -21.19
C THR A 480 -21.36 42.20 -21.76
N ALA A 481 -21.14 41.90 -23.04
CA ALA A 481 -21.62 40.66 -23.66
C ALA A 481 -20.91 39.42 -23.11
N TYR A 482 -19.63 39.54 -22.74
CA TYR A 482 -18.92 38.46 -22.03
C TYR A 482 -19.48 38.26 -20.61
N GLY A 483 -19.87 39.35 -19.93
CA GLY A 483 -20.56 39.28 -18.65
C GLY A 483 -21.93 38.58 -18.76
N GLU A 484 -22.73 38.92 -19.77
CA GLU A 484 -24.01 38.26 -20.05
C GLU A 484 -23.83 36.75 -20.32
N CYS A 485 -22.84 36.39 -21.14
CA CYS A 485 -22.46 35.00 -21.40
C CYS A 485 -22.06 34.27 -20.12
N PHE A 486 -21.23 34.89 -19.29
CA PHE A 486 -20.80 34.33 -18.01
C PHE A 486 -21.97 34.06 -17.05
N GLU A 487 -22.93 34.98 -16.93
CA GLU A 487 -24.10 34.78 -16.07
C GLU A 487 -24.99 33.63 -16.54
N VAL A 488 -25.14 33.44 -17.85
CA VAL A 488 -25.84 32.27 -18.43
C VAL A 488 -25.06 30.99 -18.13
N LEU A 489 -23.76 30.97 -18.39
CA LEU A 489 -22.91 29.79 -18.11
C LEU A 489 -22.97 29.41 -16.64
N LYS A 490 -22.88 30.38 -15.73
CA LYS A 490 -22.95 30.13 -14.29
C LYS A 490 -24.23 29.38 -13.91
N ARG A 491 -25.40 29.83 -14.37
CA ARG A 491 -26.68 29.14 -14.12
C ARG A 491 -26.71 27.72 -14.69
N LEU A 492 -26.23 27.55 -15.93
CA LEU A 492 -26.19 26.22 -16.57
C LEU A 492 -25.22 25.28 -15.86
N ILE A 493 -24.09 25.79 -15.37
CA ILE A 493 -23.12 24.99 -14.60
C ILE A 493 -23.66 24.64 -13.20
N ASP A 494 -24.42 25.52 -12.55
CA ASP A 494 -25.14 25.19 -11.32
C ASP A 494 -26.11 24.00 -11.54
N LYS A 495 -26.82 24.00 -12.66
CA LYS A 495 -27.72 22.89 -13.04
C LYS A 495 -26.99 21.63 -13.45
N LEU A 496 -25.86 21.77 -14.16
CA LEU A 496 -24.98 20.64 -14.47
C LEU A 496 -24.44 19.99 -13.21
N GLU A 497 -24.03 20.77 -12.20
CA GLU A 497 -23.60 20.28 -10.89
C GLU A 497 -24.70 19.45 -10.22
N GLU A 498 -25.93 19.98 -10.13
CA GLU A 498 -27.09 19.26 -9.58
C GLU A 498 -27.27 17.89 -10.27
N LYS A 499 -27.20 17.87 -11.61
CA LYS A 499 -27.40 16.66 -12.41
C LYS A 499 -26.23 15.67 -12.33
N LEU A 500 -24.99 16.13 -12.32
CA LEU A 500 -23.83 15.25 -12.12
C LEU A 500 -23.88 14.61 -10.73
N ASN A 501 -24.28 15.37 -9.72
CA ASN A 501 -24.42 14.90 -8.35
C ASN A 501 -25.60 13.92 -8.16
N SER A 502 -26.64 13.97 -8.99
CA SER A 502 -27.73 12.99 -8.94
C SER A 502 -27.27 11.60 -9.37
N PHE A 503 -26.39 11.49 -10.36
CA PHE A 503 -25.82 10.21 -10.79
C PHE A 503 -25.04 9.51 -9.66
N ALA A 504 -24.34 10.27 -8.82
CA ALA A 504 -23.62 9.72 -7.67
C ALA A 504 -24.57 9.11 -6.61
N LYS A 505 -25.83 9.55 -6.57
CA LYS A 505 -26.86 9.08 -5.63
C LYS A 505 -27.67 7.90 -6.17
N GLY A 506 -27.41 7.45 -7.39
CA GLY A 506 -28.17 6.39 -8.05
C GLY A 506 -29.55 6.84 -8.54
N GLU A 507 -29.76 8.15 -8.71
CA GLU A 507 -30.93 8.70 -9.38
C GLU A 507 -30.68 8.68 -10.90
N GLU A 508 -31.63 8.13 -11.67
CA GLU A 508 -31.52 7.90 -13.13
C GLU A 508 -31.38 9.18 -13.96
#